data_AF-A0A5B0VPJ4-F1
#
_entry.id   AF-A0A5B0VPJ4-F1
#
_cell.length_a   1.000
_cell.length_b   1.000
_cell.length_c   1.000
_cell.angle_alpha   90.00
_cell.angle_beta   90.00
_cell.angle_gamma   90.00
#
_symmetry.space_group_name_H-M   'P 1'
#
loop_
_entity.id
_entity.type
_entity.pdbx_description
1 polymer ?
#
loop_
_entity_poly.entity_id
_entity_poly.type
_entity_poly.pdbx_seq_one_letter_code
_entity_poly.pdbx_strand_id
1 'polypeptide(L)'
;MRHTMKLFAVATITLALTPASAFSDELAEKGKLVFTQQAQPSCTICHTLADAGAAGAIGPNLDELRPTEEQVRNAVTTGVGVMPSFSETLSEEQIRAVARYVSSVTASQ
;
A
#
# COMPACT_ATOMS: atom_id res chain seq x y z
N MET A 1 1.28 -50.69 48.23
CA MET A 1 2.00 -50.11 47.07
C MET A 1 1.33 -48.77 46.76
N ARG A 2 2.10 -47.68 46.80
CA ARG A 2 1.65 -46.30 46.57
C ARG A 2 1.98 -45.90 45.12
N HIS A 3 0.99 -45.55 44.31
CA HIS A 3 1.13 -44.74 43.08
C HIS A 3 -0.14 -43.87 43.00
N THR A 4 -0.19 -42.63 43.52
CA THR A 4 0.21 -41.33 42.90
C THR A 4 0.13 -41.29 41.37
N MET A 5 -0.67 -40.37 40.81
CA MET A 5 -0.24 -39.23 39.97
C MET A 5 -1.49 -38.57 39.33
N LYS A 6 -2.05 -37.52 39.96
CA LYS A 6 -2.00 -36.10 39.56
C LYS A 6 -2.65 -35.78 38.19
N LEU A 7 -3.76 -35.04 38.27
CA LEU A 7 -4.39 -34.32 37.16
C LEU A 7 -3.37 -33.40 36.49
N PHE A 8 -3.26 -33.47 35.15
CA PHE A 8 -2.64 -32.43 34.35
C PHE A 8 -3.74 -31.60 33.71
N ALA A 9 -3.93 -30.38 34.21
CA ALA A 9 -4.72 -29.35 33.55
C ALA A 9 -3.97 -28.90 32.29
N VAL A 10 -4.58 -29.09 31.12
CA VAL A 10 -4.08 -28.54 29.85
C VAL A 10 -4.49 -27.07 29.80
N ALA A 11 -3.54 -26.17 30.08
CA ALA A 11 -3.70 -24.74 29.87
C ALA A 11 -3.52 -24.43 28.38
N THR A 12 -4.61 -24.15 27.67
CA THR A 12 -4.56 -23.61 26.31
C THR A 12 -4.17 -22.13 26.36
N ILE A 13 -2.91 -21.84 26.07
CA ILE A 13 -2.43 -20.49 25.78
C ILE A 13 -2.76 -20.20 24.31
N THR A 14 -3.86 -19.51 24.04
CA THR A 14 -4.13 -18.92 22.73
C THR A 14 -3.53 -17.51 22.70
N LEU A 15 -2.28 -17.42 22.26
CA LEU A 15 -1.67 -16.14 21.84
C LEU A 15 -1.79 -16.05 20.32
N ALA A 16 -2.78 -15.32 19.81
CA ALA A 16 -2.85 -14.95 18.41
C ALA A 16 -3.25 -13.48 18.30
N LEU A 17 -2.23 -12.62 18.22
CA LEU A 17 -2.38 -11.20 17.94
C LEU A 17 -1.44 -10.84 16.78
N THR A 18 -1.93 -10.93 15.55
CA THR A 18 -1.24 -10.36 14.37
C THR A 18 -2.21 -9.59 13.47
N PRO A 19 -2.70 -8.41 13.88
CA PRO A 19 -3.55 -7.54 13.06
C PRO A 19 -2.78 -6.66 12.05
N ALA A 20 -1.44 -6.62 12.11
CA ALA A 20 -0.64 -5.64 11.34
C ALA A 20 -0.57 -5.90 9.82
N SER A 21 -0.56 -7.17 9.40
CA SER A 21 -0.49 -7.52 7.97
C SER A 21 -1.80 -7.22 7.25
N ALA A 22 -2.93 -7.59 7.83
CA ALA A 22 -4.25 -7.34 7.25
C ALA A 22 -4.53 -5.85 7.02
N PHE A 23 -4.08 -4.98 7.93
CA PHE A 23 -4.22 -3.53 7.77
C PHE A 23 -3.35 -2.98 6.63
N SER A 24 -2.14 -3.54 6.45
CA SER A 24 -1.25 -3.14 5.35
C SER A 24 -1.81 -3.54 3.99
N ASP A 25 -2.41 -4.73 3.91
CA ASP A 25 -3.03 -5.26 2.69
C ASP A 25 -4.27 -4.43 2.31
N GLU A 26 -5.12 -4.08 3.28
CA GLU A 26 -6.27 -3.20 3.04
C GLU A 26 -5.85 -1.82 2.51
N LEU A 27 -4.79 -1.24 3.09
CA LEU A 27 -4.28 0.06 2.66
C LEU A 27 -3.70 0.02 1.24
N ALA A 28 -3.02 -1.07 0.88
CA ALA A 28 -2.51 -1.27 -0.47
C ALA A 28 -3.64 -1.39 -1.50
N GLU A 29 -4.71 -2.12 -1.18
CA GLU A 29 -5.89 -2.24 -2.06
C GLU A 29 -6.61 -0.90 -2.24
N LYS A 30 -6.81 -0.15 -1.15
CA LYS A 30 -7.31 1.24 -1.23
C LYS A 30 -6.41 2.10 -2.12
N GLY A 31 -5.09 1.95 -2.01
CA GLY A 31 -4.13 2.66 -2.82
C GLY A 31 -4.23 2.34 -4.31
N LYS A 32 -4.50 1.08 -4.66
CA LYS A 32 -4.77 0.66 -6.04
C LYS A 32 -6.02 1.33 -6.61
N LEU A 33 -7.09 1.45 -5.82
CA LEU A 33 -8.30 2.18 -6.22
C LEU A 33 -8.03 3.67 -6.43
N VAL A 34 -7.22 4.29 -5.56
CA VAL A 34 -6.79 5.69 -5.75
C VAL A 34 -6.01 5.83 -7.06
N PHE A 35 -5.04 4.94 -7.29
CA PHE A 35 -4.21 4.96 -8.49
C PHE A 35 -5.02 4.81 -9.79
N THR A 36 -6.01 3.92 -9.79
CA THR A 36 -6.75 3.53 -11.00
C THR A 36 -8.01 4.34 -11.25
N GLN A 37 -8.68 4.82 -10.21
CA GLN A 37 -10.07 5.30 -10.30
C GLN A 37 -10.31 6.64 -9.60
N GLN A 38 -9.81 6.83 -8.37
CA GLN A 38 -10.25 7.96 -7.54
C GLN A 38 -9.44 9.24 -7.77
N ALA A 39 -8.16 9.12 -8.12
CA ALA A 39 -7.38 10.28 -8.54
C ALA A 39 -7.93 10.83 -9.86
N GLN A 40 -8.01 12.17 -9.97
CA GLN A 40 -8.45 12.87 -11.18
C GLN A 40 -7.42 13.95 -11.53
N PRO A 41 -6.64 13.78 -12.62
CA PRO A 41 -6.63 12.64 -13.53
C PRO A 41 -6.16 11.33 -12.86
N SER A 42 -6.63 10.19 -13.38
CA SER A 42 -6.16 8.87 -12.92
C SER A 42 -4.67 8.72 -13.18
N CYS A 43 -3.95 8.10 -12.23
CA CYS A 43 -2.50 7.94 -12.33
C CYS A 43 -2.10 7.09 -13.54
N THR A 44 -2.98 6.18 -13.96
CA THR A 44 -2.78 5.27 -15.11
C THR A 44 -2.64 5.99 -16.44
N ILE A 45 -3.19 7.20 -16.56
CA ILE A 45 -3.10 8.02 -17.77
C ILE A 45 -1.66 8.44 -18.03
N CYS A 46 -0.92 8.74 -16.96
CA CYS A 46 0.42 9.31 -17.07
C CYS A 46 1.52 8.29 -16.84
N HIS A 47 1.32 7.32 -15.93
CA HIS A 47 2.39 6.43 -15.48
C HIS A 47 2.22 4.99 -15.95
N THR A 48 3.35 4.34 -16.22
CA THR A 48 3.43 2.88 -16.34
C THR A 48 3.56 2.28 -14.95
N LEU A 49 2.75 1.26 -14.68
CA LEU A 49 2.78 0.46 -13.46
C LEU A 49 2.10 -0.89 -13.75
N ALA A 50 2.90 -1.95 -13.88
CA ALA A 50 2.44 -3.26 -14.33
C ALA A 50 1.35 -3.87 -13.43
N ASP A 51 1.48 -3.74 -12.10
CA ASP A 51 0.47 -4.24 -11.14
C ASP A 51 -0.93 -3.61 -11.36
N ALA A 52 -0.95 -2.33 -11.76
CA ALA A 52 -2.17 -1.60 -12.08
C ALA A 52 -2.68 -1.86 -13.51
N GLY A 53 -1.95 -2.61 -14.34
CA GLY A 53 -2.21 -2.74 -15.78
C GLY A 53 -2.06 -1.40 -16.53
N ALA A 54 -1.26 -0.47 -16.00
CA ALA A 54 -1.10 0.87 -16.53
C ALA A 54 0.13 0.96 -17.45
N ALA A 55 -0.01 1.68 -18.57
CA ALA A 55 1.03 1.86 -19.58
C ALA A 55 1.18 3.34 -20.00
N GLY A 56 0.86 4.28 -19.10
CA GLY A 56 1.05 5.71 -19.35
C GLY A 56 2.53 6.05 -19.55
N ALA A 57 2.80 6.97 -20.48
CA ALA A 57 4.17 7.34 -20.88
C ALA A 57 4.46 8.85 -20.78
N ILE A 58 3.58 9.61 -20.10
CA ILE A 58 3.78 11.04 -19.86
C ILE A 58 4.71 11.23 -18.66
N GLY A 59 4.44 10.51 -17.58
CA GLY A 59 5.30 10.42 -16.40
C GLY A 59 6.28 9.25 -16.52
N PRO A 60 7.22 9.14 -15.57
CA PRO A 60 8.16 8.02 -15.51
C PRO A 60 7.43 6.68 -15.37
N ASN A 61 8.08 5.62 -15.88
CA ASN A 61 7.75 4.25 -15.56
C ASN A 61 8.03 3.98 -14.07
N LEU A 62 6.99 3.68 -13.29
CA LEU A 62 7.11 3.49 -11.85
C LEU A 62 7.74 2.14 -11.51
N ASP A 63 7.60 1.13 -12.36
CA ASP A 63 8.28 -0.17 -12.21
C ASP A 63 9.81 -0.01 -12.30
N GLU A 64 10.29 0.91 -13.12
CA GLU A 64 11.72 1.24 -13.25
C GLU A 64 12.18 2.22 -12.17
N LEU A 65 11.38 3.26 -11.89
CA LEU A 65 11.75 4.32 -10.95
C LEU A 65 11.81 3.83 -9.51
N ARG A 66 10.95 2.88 -9.13
CA ARG A 66 10.87 2.26 -7.80
C ARG A 66 10.93 3.28 -6.63
N PRO A 67 10.06 4.31 -6.64
CA PRO A 67 10.11 5.35 -5.63
C PRO A 67 9.74 4.81 -4.24
N THR A 68 10.36 5.38 -3.21
CA THR A 68 9.98 5.13 -1.81
C THR A 68 8.58 5.69 -1.53
N GLU A 69 7.92 5.16 -0.50
CA GLU A 69 6.60 5.65 -0.05
C GLU A 69 6.60 7.16 0.22
N GLU A 70 7.66 7.69 0.82
CA GLU A 70 7.81 9.12 1.07
C GLU A 70 7.94 9.94 -0.22
N GLN A 71 8.71 9.46 -1.20
CA GLN A 71 8.82 10.14 -2.49
C GLN A 71 7.47 10.19 -3.21
N VAL A 72 6.70 9.09 -3.19
CA VAL A 72 5.36 9.07 -3.80
C VAL A 72 4.42 10.03 -3.08
N ARG A 73 4.40 9.99 -1.73
CA ARG A 73 3.56 10.90 -0.94
C ARG A 73 3.86 12.35 -1.25
N ASN A 74 5.14 12.75 -1.23
CA ASN A 74 5.55 14.12 -1.51
C ASN A 74 5.15 14.53 -2.93
N ALA A 75 5.40 13.68 -3.95
CA ALA A 75 5.03 13.97 -5.33
C ALA A 75 3.52 14.12 -5.53
N VAL A 76 2.70 13.28 -4.90
CA VAL A 76 1.24 13.35 -4.97
C VAL A 76 0.71 14.60 -4.25
N THR A 77 1.27 14.94 -3.09
CA THR A 77 0.86 16.12 -2.32
C THR A 77 1.24 17.42 -3.03
N THR A 78 2.45 17.54 -3.56
CA THR A 78 2.95 18.82 -4.08
C THR A 78 2.89 18.96 -5.60
N GLY A 79 2.73 17.86 -6.33
CA GLY A 79 2.98 17.81 -7.77
C GLY A 79 4.48 17.83 -8.10
N VAL A 80 4.81 17.45 -9.34
CA VAL A 80 6.19 17.43 -9.89
C VAL A 80 6.15 17.72 -11.39
N GLY A 81 6.68 18.87 -11.81
CA GLY A 81 6.68 19.25 -13.23
C GLY A 81 5.25 19.36 -13.80
N VAL A 82 4.91 18.49 -14.75
CA VAL A 82 3.56 18.41 -15.34
C VAL A 82 2.57 17.60 -14.50
N MET A 83 3.05 16.84 -13.50
CA MET A 83 2.19 16.11 -12.57
C MET A 83 1.53 17.11 -11.62
N PRO A 84 0.19 17.20 -11.58
CA PRO A 84 -0.50 18.14 -10.69
C PRO A 84 -0.36 17.72 -9.23
N SER A 85 -0.58 18.68 -8.32
CA SER A 85 -0.85 18.37 -6.91
C SER A 85 -2.25 17.77 -6.77
N PHE A 86 -2.40 16.84 -5.83
CA PHE A 86 -3.68 16.21 -5.48
C PHE A 86 -4.16 16.58 -4.06
N SER A 87 -3.50 17.50 -3.35
CA SER A 87 -3.86 17.82 -1.94
C SER A 87 -5.28 18.35 -1.78
N GLU A 88 -5.81 19.00 -2.81
CA GLU A 88 -7.15 19.58 -2.80
C GLU A 88 -8.25 18.59 -3.19
N THR A 89 -7.88 17.43 -3.77
CA THR A 89 -8.83 16.46 -4.34
C THR A 89 -8.77 15.08 -3.70
N LEU A 90 -7.64 14.72 -3.10
CA LEU A 90 -7.46 13.48 -2.35
C LEU A 90 -7.30 13.80 -0.86
N SER A 91 -7.94 12.99 -0.02
CA SER A 91 -7.69 13.01 1.42
C SER A 91 -6.28 12.50 1.76
N GLU A 92 -5.79 12.91 2.92
CA GLU A 92 -4.52 12.42 3.47
C GLU A 92 -4.45 10.88 3.57
N GLU A 93 -5.57 10.21 3.85
CA GLU A 93 -5.62 8.74 3.85
C GLU A 93 -5.45 8.17 2.45
N GLN A 94 -6.10 8.75 1.44
CA GLN A 94 -5.94 8.31 0.04
C GLN A 94 -4.52 8.55 -0.47
N ILE A 95 -3.89 9.67 -0.11
CA ILE A 95 -2.50 9.97 -0.48
C ILE A 95 -1.56 8.94 0.16
N ARG A 96 -1.73 8.62 1.45
CA ARG A 96 -0.95 7.55 2.10
C ARG A 96 -1.20 6.20 1.46
N ALA A 97 -2.45 5.89 1.13
CA ALA A 97 -2.81 4.62 0.50
C ALA A 97 -2.12 4.44 -0.86
N VAL A 98 -2.20 5.42 -1.75
CA VAL A 98 -1.55 5.33 -3.07
C VAL A 98 -0.03 5.30 -2.97
N ALA A 99 0.55 6.04 -2.02
CA ALA A 99 1.99 6.00 -1.77
C ALA A 99 2.45 4.61 -1.31
N ARG A 100 1.71 4.00 -0.38
CA ARG A 100 1.96 2.65 0.11
C ARG A 100 1.84 1.63 -1.01
N TYR A 101 0.78 1.70 -1.79
CA TYR A 101 0.55 0.82 -2.93
C TYR A 101 1.71 0.89 -3.93
N VAL A 102 2.00 2.06 -4.49
CA VAL A 102 3.05 2.23 -5.52
C VAL A 102 4.40 1.73 -5.03
N SER A 103 4.81 2.11 -3.81
CA SER A 103 6.10 1.67 -3.26
C SER A 103 6.13 0.15 -2.99
N SER A 104 5.05 -0.44 -2.49
CA SER A 104 5.01 -1.88 -2.22
C SER A 104 5.11 -2.76 -3.47
N VAL A 105 4.39 -2.40 -4.54
CA VAL A 105 4.36 -3.20 -5.78
C VAL A 105 5.61 -3.01 -6.63
N THR A 106 6.32 -1.88 -6.47
CA THR A 106 7.59 -1.62 -7.18
C THR A 106 8.82 -2.09 -6.37
N ALA A 107 8.69 -2.27 -5.06
CA ALA A 107 9.74 -2.86 -4.23
C ALA A 107 9.92 -4.37 -4.47
N SER A 108 8.85 -5.07 -4.85
CA SER A 108 8.82 -6.54 -4.96
C SER A 108 9.17 -7.08 -6.37
N GLN A 109 9.51 -6.18 -7.30
CA GLN A 109 9.92 -6.49 -8.67
C GLN A 109 11.44 -6.39 -8.84
#